data_AF-A0A6N3HY03-F1
#
_entry.id   AF-A0A6N3HY03-F1
#
_cell.length_a   1.000
_cell.length_b   1.000
_cell.length_c   1.000
_cell.angle_alpha   90.00
_cell.angle_beta   90.00
_cell.angle_gamma   90.00
#
_symmetry.space_group_name_H-M   'P 1'
#
loop_
_entity.id
_entity.type
_entity.pdbx_description
1 polymer ?
#
loop_
_entity_poly.entity_id
_entity_poly.type
_entity_poly.pdbx_seq_one_letter_code
_entity_poly.pdbx_strand_id
1 'polypeptide(L)' 'MKGLKRILFGIAVILIGGFFMIAPDSSLGGWGELVCFVVGIAYGISGLKSDE' A
#
# COMPACT_ATOMS: atom_id res chain seq x y z
N MET A 1 -14.25 5.76 -12.53
CA MET A 1 -13.63 4.50 -12.05
C MET A 1 -12.10 4.52 -11.94
N LYS A 2 -11.36 5.48 -12.53
CA LYS A 2 -9.88 5.46 -12.48
C LYS A 2 -9.35 5.77 -11.07
N GLY A 3 -10.00 6.67 -10.32
CA GLY A 3 -9.68 6.97 -8.92
C GLY A 3 -9.90 5.76 -8.01
N LEU A 4 -11.10 5.18 -8.03
CA LEU A 4 -11.42 3.97 -7.24
C LEU A 4 -10.45 2.80 -7.49
N LYS A 5 -10.02 2.56 -8.74
CA LYS A 5 -9.02 1.51 -9.05
C LYS A 5 -7.65 1.79 -8.40
N ARG A 6 -7.23 3.05 -8.32
CA ARG A 6 -5.98 3.46 -7.65
C ARG A 6 -6.08 3.30 -6.13
N ILE A 7 -7.24 3.61 -5.55
CA ILE A 7 -7.50 3.41 -4.12
C ILE A 7 -7.43 1.92 -3.76
N LEU A 8 -8.12 1.07 -4.53
CA LEU A 8 -8.08 -0.38 -4.36
C LEU A 8 -6.66 -0.94 -4.50
N PHE A 9 -5.89 -0.43 -5.46
CA PHE A 9 -4.49 -0.80 -5.62
C PHE A 9 -3.64 -0.38 -4.40
N GLY A 10 -3.81 0.85 -3.90
CA GLY A 10 -3.12 1.33 -2.71
C GLY A 10 -3.42 0.47 -1.48
N ILE A 11 -4.68 0.11 -1.26
CA ILE A 11 -5.12 -0.77 -0.17
C ILE A 11 -4.49 -2.16 -0.30
N ALA A 12 -4.44 -2.74 -1.51
CA ALA A 12 -3.80 -4.03 -1.74
C ALA A 12 -2.31 -4.00 -1.37
N VAL A 13 -1.59 -2.94 -1.72
CA VAL A 13 -0.17 -2.76 -1.36
C VAL A 13 0.03 -2.63 0.15
N ILE A 14 -0.85 -1.91 0.85
CA ILE A 14 -0.83 -1.80 2.32
C ILE A 14 -1.06 -3.16 2.98
N LEU A 15 -2.03 -3.93 2.49
CA LEU A 15 -2.34 -5.26 3.02
C LEU A 15 -1.19 -6.25 2.82
N ILE A 16 -0.53 -6.20 1.67
CA ILE A 16 0.68 -7.00 1.41
C ILE A 16 1.80 -6.58 2.37
N GLY A 17 2.06 -5.28 2.52
CA GLY A 17 3.06 -4.77 3.46
C GLY A 17 2.77 -5.16 4.91
N GLY A 18 1.51 -5.05 5.36
CA GLY A 18 1.09 -5.47 6.69
C GLY A 18 1.20 -6.97 6.93
N PHE A 19 0.95 -7.80 5.91
CA PHE A 19 1.15 -9.24 5.99
C PHE A 19 2.63 -9.60 6.21
N PHE A 20 3.54 -8.94 5.47
CA PHE A 20 4.98 -9.11 5.67
C PHE A 20 5.45 -8.65 7.05
N MET A 21 4.77 -7.68 7.68
CA MET A 21 5.12 -7.17 9.01
C MET A 21 4.77 -8.12 10.15
N ILE A 22 3.76 -8.97 9.96
CA ILE A 22 3.30 -9.91 11.00
C ILE A 22 4.03 -11.26 10.88
N ALA A 23 4.60 -11.57 9.72
CA ALA A 23 5.35 -12.79 9.50
C ALA A 23 6.74 -12.72 10.18
N PRO A 24 7.11 -13.66 11.06
CA PRO A 24 8.43 -13.65 11.73
C PRO A 24 9.62 -13.85 10.77
N ASP A 25 9.36 -14.32 9.54
CA ASP A 25 10.34 -14.53 8.47
C ASP A 25 10.32 -13.39 7.42
N SER A 26 10.09 -12.13 7.84
CA SER A 26 10.02 -10.98 6.93
C SER A 26 11.29 -10.84 6.08
N SER A 27 11.21 -11.26 4.81
CA SER A 27 12.33 -11.14 3.84
C SER A 27 12.72 -9.70 3.50
N LEU A 28 11.97 -8.71 3.97
CA LEU A 28 12.12 -7.29 3.66
C LEU A 28 12.83 -6.48 4.78
N GLY A 29 13.14 -7.12 5.91
CA GLY A 29 13.95 -6.53 6.98
C GLY A 29 13.36 -5.27 7.62
N GLY A 30 12.03 -5.13 7.68
CA GLY A 30 11.33 -3.96 8.23
C GLY A 30 11.27 -2.76 7.28
N TRP A 31 12.30 -2.55 6.45
CA TRP A 31 12.36 -1.44 5.50
C TRP A 31 11.41 -1.60 4.32
N GLY A 32 11.31 -2.80 3.76
CA GLY A 32 10.40 -3.02 2.63
C GLY A 32 8.92 -2.93 3.02
N GLU A 33 8.56 -3.31 4.24
CA GLU A 33 7.19 -3.13 4.77
C GLU A 33 6.84 -1.65 4.92
N LEU A 34 7.77 -0.85 5.45
CA LEU A 34 7.61 0.61 5.57
C LEU A 34 7.40 1.25 4.19
N VAL A 35 8.20 0.85 3.20
CA VAL A 35 8.08 1.35 1.81
C VAL A 35 6.73 0.95 1.21
N CYS A 36 6.28 -0.31 1.39
CA CYS A 36 4.96 -0.74 0.94
C CYS A 36 3.85 0.10 1.58
N PHE A 37 3.93 0.41 2.87
CA PHE A 37 2.97 1.26 3.55
C PHE A 37 2.93 2.69 2.98
N VAL A 38 4.09 3.32 2.82
CA VAL A 38 4.19 4.69 2.28
C VAL A 38 3.69 4.77 0.85
N VAL A 39 4.07 3.81 0.00
CA VAL A 39 3.64 3.74 -1.40
C VAL A 39 2.13 3.49 -1.49
N GLY A 40 1.60 2.57 -0.69
CA GLY A 40 0.18 2.25 -0.67
C GLY A 40 -0.68 3.45 -0.24
N ILE A 41 -0.25 4.21 0.77
CA ILE A 41 -0.90 5.46 1.18
C ILE A 41 -0.83 6.51 0.06
N ALA A 42 0.34 6.69 -0.58
CA ALA A 42 0.49 7.65 -1.68
C ALA A 42 -0.42 7.32 -2.87
N TYR A 43 -0.59 6.04 -3.21
CA TYR A 43 -1.54 5.59 -4.23
C TYR A 43 -2.99 5.78 -3.80
N GLY A 44 -3.31 5.55 -2.53
CA GLY A 44 -4.63 5.83 -1.96
C GLY A 44 -5.01 7.31 -2.08
N ILE A 45 -4.14 8.20 -1.63
CA ILE A 45 -4.34 9.66 -1.71
C ILE A 45 -4.44 10.12 -3.18
N SER A 46 -3.56 9.63 -4.05
CA SER A 46 -3.58 9.97 -5.48
C SER A 46 -4.83 9.47 -6.18
N GLY A 47 -5.37 8.33 -5.75
CA GLY A 47 -6.65 7.79 -6.22
C GLY A 47 -7.82 8.65 -5.78
N LEU A 48 -7.82 9.10 -4.52
CA LEU A 48 -8.84 10.01 -3.98
C LEU A 48 -8.85 11.34 -4.75
N LYS A 49 -7.67 11.91 -4.98
CA LYS A 49 -7.47 13.19 -5.69
C LYS A 49 -7.72 13.12 -7.20
N SER A 50 -7.86 11.93 -7.78
CA SER A 50 -8.19 11.72 -9.20
C SER A 50 -9.68 11.47 -9.44
N ASP A 51 -10.48 11.35 -8.38
CA ASP A 51 -11.93 11.23 -8.46
C ASP A 51 -12.63 12.60 -8.32
N GLU A 52 -11.88 13.63 -7.89
CA GLU A 52 -12.20 15.07 -7.98
C GLU A 52 -11.82 15.62 -9.37
#